data_AF-A0A814K0H5-F1
#
_entry.id   AF-A0A814K0H5-F1
#
_cell.length_a   1.000
_cell.length_b   1.000
_cell.length_c   1.000
_cell.angle_alpha   90.00
_cell.angle_beta   90.00
_cell.angle_gamma   90.00
#
_symmetry.space_group_name_H-M   'P 1'
#
loop_
_entity.id
_entity.type
_entity.pdbx_description
1 polymer ?
#
loop_
_entity_poly.entity_id
_entity_poly.type
_entity_poly.pdbx_seq_one_letter_code
_entity_poly.pdbx_strand_id
1 'polypeptide(L)'
;CFTKLKTASKNQPIILTLDSIQLSKAAGYFQFKNDNNGIEDLRQSIQTICKPEDGQPPLHIPNIIHTSFLRFIKKPNDPVKFEEKFYRICKEIFEKTNEIRFEIGEVCLAYESQPYMHIECDEFHVLDIMKC
;
A
#
# COMPACT_ATOMS: atom_id res chain seq x y z
N CYS A 1 -18.57 5.51 -13.21
CA CYS A 1 -17.11 5.72 -13.11
C CYS A 1 -16.31 4.42 -13.14
N PHE A 2 -16.63 3.42 -12.33
CA PHE A 2 -15.84 2.18 -12.22
C PHE A 2 -15.62 1.40 -13.53
N THR A 3 -16.64 1.23 -14.38
CA THR A 3 -16.47 0.55 -15.68
C THR A 3 -15.42 1.24 -16.56
N LYS A 4 -15.36 2.58 -16.53
CA LYS A 4 -14.34 3.35 -17.27
C LYS A 4 -12.94 3.12 -16.71
N LEU A 5 -12.81 3.02 -15.37
CA LEU A 5 -11.55 2.68 -14.71
C LEU A 5 -11.08 1.27 -15.04
N LYS A 6 -11.98 0.28 -15.01
CA LYS A 6 -11.66 -1.12 -15.34
C LYS A 6 -11.20 -1.27 -16.78
N THR A 7 -11.71 -0.44 -17.70
CA THR A 7 -11.21 -0.38 -19.08
C THR A 7 -9.84 0.30 -19.16
N ALA A 8 -9.66 1.43 -18.49
CA ALA A 8 -8.38 2.16 -18.49
C ALA A 8 -7.23 1.31 -17.91
N SER A 9 -7.49 0.54 -16.85
CA SER A 9 -6.49 -0.33 -16.21
C SER A 9 -6.06 -1.55 -17.05
N LYS A 10 -6.73 -1.84 -18.17
CA LYS A 10 -6.40 -2.97 -19.05
C LYS A 10 -5.42 -2.63 -20.16
N ASN A 11 -5.09 -1.36 -20.35
CA ASN A 11 -4.27 -0.92 -21.48
C ASN A 11 -2.80 -1.33 -21.35
N GLN A 12 -2.32 -1.55 -20.12
CA GLN A 12 -0.97 -2.04 -19.83
C GLN A 12 -0.99 -2.83 -18.51
N PRO A 13 -0.28 -3.97 -18.40
CA PRO A 13 -0.15 -4.67 -17.14
C PRO A 13 0.53 -3.76 -16.11
N ILE A 14 0.11 -3.81 -14.85
CA ILE A 14 0.82 -3.12 -13.77
C ILE A 14 1.84 -4.12 -13.20
N ILE A 15 3.11 -3.70 -13.15
CA ILE A 15 4.19 -4.55 -12.66
C ILE A 15 4.76 -3.95 -11.39
N LEU A 16 4.76 -4.75 -10.33
CA LEU A 16 5.30 -4.39 -9.02
C LEU A 16 6.46 -5.30 -8.63
N THR A 17 7.44 -4.76 -7.91
CA THR A 17 8.45 -5.53 -7.19
C THR A 17 8.43 -5.15 -5.72
N LEU A 18 8.81 -6.08 -4.85
CA LEU A 18 8.95 -5.77 -3.43
C LEU A 18 10.13 -4.82 -3.23
N ASP A 19 9.85 -3.62 -2.74
CA ASP A 19 10.85 -2.58 -2.50
C ASP A 19 11.44 -2.67 -1.09
N SER A 20 10.56 -2.80 -0.09
CA SER A 20 10.98 -2.95 1.30
C SER A 20 9.90 -3.61 2.16
N ILE A 21 10.30 -4.04 3.35
CA ILE A 21 9.39 -4.55 4.37
C ILE A 21 9.50 -3.62 5.57
N GLN A 22 8.39 -3.00 5.96
CA GLN A 22 8.35 -1.98 7.01
C GLN A 22 7.52 -2.43 8.21
N LEU A 23 7.87 -1.90 9.36
CA LEU A 23 7.14 -2.06 10.61
C LEU A 23 6.74 -0.69 11.13
N SER A 24 5.45 -0.50 11.40
CA SER A 24 4.96 0.61 12.21
C SER A 24 4.59 0.13 13.61
N LYS A 25 4.20 1.08 14.46
CA LYS A 25 3.67 0.81 15.81
C LYS A 25 2.46 -0.13 15.82
N ALA A 26 1.76 -0.30 14.70
CA ALA A 26 0.50 -1.02 14.62
C ALA A 26 0.47 -2.12 13.54
N ALA A 27 1.41 -2.15 12.59
CA ALA A 27 1.35 -3.12 11.51
C ALA A 27 2.69 -3.34 10.80
N GLY A 28 2.82 -4.50 10.14
CA GLY A 28 3.87 -4.78 9.17
C GLY A 28 3.34 -4.62 7.74
N TYR A 29 4.14 -4.03 6.86
CA TYR A 29 3.77 -3.74 5.48
C TYR A 29 4.84 -4.21 4.50
N PHE A 30 4.39 -4.74 3.36
CA PHE A 30 5.21 -4.85 2.17
C PHE A 30 5.03 -3.58 1.36
N GLN A 31 6.12 -2.88 1.07
CA GLN A 31 6.11 -1.75 0.14
C GLN A 31 6.56 -2.21 -1.23
N PHE A 32 5.91 -1.68 -2.25
CA PHE A 32 6.16 -2.07 -3.63
C PHE A 32 6.69 -0.89 -4.45
N LYS A 33 7.61 -1.22 -5.34
CA LYS A 33 8.04 -0.35 -6.41
C LYS A 33 7.11 -0.54 -7.61
N ASN A 34 6.78 0.57 -8.28
CA ASN A 34 6.01 0.60 -9.52
C ASN A 34 6.99 0.55 -10.71
N ASP A 35 7.27 -0.65 -11.23
CA ASP A 35 8.37 -0.83 -12.18
C ASP A 35 8.10 -0.26 -13.58
N ASN A 36 6.84 -0.13 -13.96
CA ASN A 36 6.45 0.29 -15.31
C ASN A 36 5.46 1.45 -15.32
N ASN A 37 5.43 2.25 -14.25
CA ASN A 37 4.52 3.38 -14.05
C ASN A 37 3.02 3.04 -14.04
N GLY A 38 2.62 1.76 -14.11
CA GLY A 38 1.21 1.38 -14.22
C GLY A 38 0.31 1.87 -13.06
N ILE A 39 0.83 1.95 -11.83
CA ILE A 39 0.06 2.56 -10.72
C ILE A 39 -0.12 4.07 -10.91
N GLU A 40 0.86 4.76 -11.49
CA GLU A 40 0.80 6.20 -11.73
C GLU A 40 -0.23 6.52 -12.81
N ASP A 41 -0.25 5.73 -13.87
CA ASP A 41 -1.27 5.80 -14.92
C ASP A 41 -2.68 5.51 -14.36
N LEU A 42 -2.78 4.54 -13.44
CA LEU A 42 -4.03 4.25 -12.74
C LEU A 42 -4.48 5.43 -11.87
N ARG A 43 -3.57 6.06 -11.12
CA ARG A 43 -3.86 7.26 -10.30
C ARG A 43 -4.36 8.41 -11.17
N GLN A 44 -3.70 8.68 -12.30
CA GLN A 44 -4.14 9.71 -13.25
C GLN A 44 -5.50 9.39 -13.86
N SER A 45 -5.75 8.13 -14.19
CA SER A 45 -7.05 7.66 -14.68
C SER A 45 -8.14 7.89 -13.64
N ILE A 46 -7.86 7.58 -12.35
CA ILE A 46 -8.78 7.83 -11.25
C ILE A 46 -9.08 9.34 -11.14
N GLN A 47 -8.06 10.20 -11.09
CA GLN A 47 -8.26 11.66 -10.99
C GLN A 47 -9.06 12.23 -12.17
N THR A 48 -8.85 11.69 -13.37
CA THR A 48 -9.53 12.16 -14.59
C THR A 48 -10.99 11.70 -14.66
N ILE A 49 -11.26 10.45 -14.28
CA ILE A 49 -12.57 9.79 -14.41
C ILE A 49 -13.45 10.06 -13.19
N CYS A 50 -12.88 10.09 -11.99
CA CYS A 50 -13.58 10.31 -10.73
C CYS A 50 -13.42 11.77 -10.29
N LYS A 51 -14.18 12.66 -10.94
CA LYS A 51 -14.25 14.06 -10.54
C LYS A 51 -15.23 14.21 -9.36
N PRO A 52 -14.81 14.86 -8.27
CA PRO A 52 -15.72 15.21 -7.18
C PRO A 52 -16.82 16.15 -7.68
N GLU A 53 -18.00 16.06 -7.06
CA GLU A 53 -19.10 16.97 -7.34
C GLU A 53 -18.80 18.39 -6.85
N ASP A 54 -19.54 19.38 -7.34
CA ASP A 54 -19.37 20.78 -6.90
C ASP A 54 -19.54 20.89 -5.38
N GLY A 55 -18.53 21.45 -4.72
CA GLY A 55 -18.49 21.62 -3.26
C GLY A 55 -17.90 20.43 -2.49
N GLN A 56 -17.49 19.34 -3.14
CA GLN A 56 -16.77 18.24 -2.50
C GLN A 56 -15.25 18.47 -2.50
N PRO A 57 -14.51 17.95 -1.50
CA PRO A 57 -13.06 18.05 -1.46
C PRO A 57 -12.42 17.30 -2.64
N PRO A 58 -11.21 17.69 -3.06
CA PRO A 58 -10.47 16.98 -4.10
C PRO A 58 -10.20 15.53 -3.67
N LEU A 59 -10.21 14.63 -4.65
CA LEU A 59 -9.87 13.24 -4.40
C LEU A 59 -8.40 13.13 -3.99
N HIS A 60 -8.16 12.67 -2.76
CA HIS A 60 -6.81 12.40 -2.26
C HIS A 60 -6.44 10.94 -2.52
N ILE A 61 -5.32 10.70 -3.20
CA ILE A 61 -4.79 9.36 -3.46
C ILE A 61 -3.36 9.31 -2.90
N PRO A 62 -3.08 8.46 -1.89
CA PRO A 62 -1.73 8.33 -1.34
C PRO A 62 -0.71 7.82 -2.37
N ASN A 63 0.51 8.35 -2.29
CA ASN A 63 1.62 7.95 -3.17
C ASN A 63 2.27 6.62 -2.78
N ILE A 64 1.95 6.10 -1.60
CA ILE A 64 2.52 4.85 -1.07
C ILE A 64 1.79 3.66 -1.71
N ILE A 65 2.57 2.68 -2.21
CA ILE A 65 2.06 1.41 -2.73
C ILE A 65 2.47 0.34 -1.73
N HIS A 66 1.52 -0.20 -0.98
CA HIS A 66 1.80 -1.18 0.05
C HIS A 66 0.65 -2.16 0.25
N THR A 67 0.95 -3.28 0.90
CA THR A 67 -0.06 -4.13 1.53
C THR A 67 0.32 -4.43 2.97
N SER A 68 -0.65 -4.39 3.88
CA SER A 68 -0.44 -4.84 5.26
C SER A 68 -0.47 -6.37 5.30
N PHE A 69 0.55 -6.99 5.89
CA PHE A 69 0.58 -8.46 6.07
C PHE A 69 0.40 -8.89 7.53
N LEU A 70 0.55 -7.96 8.47
CA LEU A 70 0.35 -8.20 9.90
C LEU A 70 -0.19 -6.92 10.55
N ARG A 71 -1.13 -7.05 11.50
CA ARG A 71 -1.59 -5.95 12.36
C ARG A 71 -1.59 -6.38 13.81
N PHE A 72 -1.14 -5.49 14.69
CA PHE A 72 -1.10 -5.74 16.12
C PHE A 72 -2.40 -5.28 16.78
N ILE A 73 -3.08 -6.20 17.46
CA ILE A 73 -4.23 -5.87 18.31
C ILE A 73 -3.74 -5.25 19.64
N LYS A 74 -2.54 -5.62 20.07
CA LYS A 74 -1.90 -5.11 21.29
C LYS A 74 -0.43 -4.85 21.03
N LYS A 75 0.10 -3.83 21.70
CA LYS A 75 1.54 -3.53 21.67
C LYS A 75 2.34 -4.73 22.20
N PRO A 76 3.49 -5.06 21.60
CA PRO A 76 4.40 -6.06 22.14
C PRO A 76 4.86 -5.68 23.55
N ASN A 77 4.97 -6.66 24.45
CA ASN A 77 5.47 -6.45 25.81
C ASN A 77 6.96 -6.03 25.82
N ASP A 78 7.73 -6.45 24.82
CA ASP A 78 9.13 -6.12 24.60
C ASP A 78 9.32 -5.66 23.14
N PRO A 79 9.19 -4.35 22.87
CA PRO A 79 9.23 -3.81 21.51
C PRO A 79 10.58 -4.04 20.82
N VAL A 80 11.69 -3.92 21.54
CA VAL A 80 13.04 -4.02 20.97
C VAL A 80 13.30 -5.43 20.48
N LYS A 81 13.07 -6.45 21.32
CA LYS A 81 13.25 -7.84 20.93
C LYS A 81 12.29 -8.26 19.82
N PHE A 82 11.09 -7.67 19.81
CA PHE A 82 10.13 -7.89 18.74
C PHE A 82 10.63 -7.33 17.40
N GLU A 83 11.10 -6.09 17.38
CA GLU A 83 11.67 -5.43 16.20
C GLU A 83 12.87 -6.21 15.64
N GLU A 84 13.83 -6.60 16.49
CA GLU A 84 14.98 -7.42 16.06
C GLU A 84 14.53 -8.74 15.39
N LYS A 85 13.56 -9.43 16.01
CA LYS A 85 13.02 -10.67 15.46
C LYS A 85 12.28 -10.42 14.15
N PHE A 86 11.52 -9.33 14.06
CA PHE A 86 10.81 -8.93 12.85
C PHE A 86 11.79 -8.66 11.71
N TYR A 87 12.82 -7.84 11.92
CA TYR A 87 13.80 -7.51 10.89
C TYR A 87 14.58 -8.72 10.41
N ARG A 88 14.92 -9.65 11.31
CA ARG A 88 15.56 -10.91 10.93
C ARG A 88 14.69 -11.74 9.97
N ILE A 89 13.42 -11.95 10.32
CA ILE A 89 12.47 -12.70 9.48
C ILE A 89 12.25 -11.98 8.14
N CYS A 90 12.06 -10.66 8.19
CA CYS A 90 11.80 -9.88 7.00
C CYS A 90 13.00 -9.84 6.06
N LYS A 91 14.23 -9.78 6.59
CA LYS A 91 15.44 -9.88 5.77
C LYS A 91 15.47 -11.18 4.95
N GLU A 92 15.18 -12.31 5.57
CA GLU A 92 15.14 -13.61 4.88
C GLU A 92 14.04 -13.67 3.80
N ILE A 93 12.89 -13.04 4.04
CA ILE A 93 11.81 -12.93 3.05
C ILE A 93 12.28 -12.05 1.89
N PHE A 94 12.77 -10.84 2.20
CA PHE A 94 13.19 -9.86 1.22
C PHE A 94 14.27 -10.41 0.29
N GLU A 95 15.30 -11.06 0.83
CA GLU A 95 16.37 -11.69 0.04
C GLU A 95 15.87 -12.77 -0.92
N LYS A 96 14.72 -13.38 -0.65
CA LYS A 96 14.11 -14.41 -1.51
C LYS A 96 13.08 -13.86 -2.49
N THR A 97 12.55 -12.65 -2.24
CA THR A 97 11.39 -12.14 -2.97
C THR A 97 11.59 -10.79 -3.66
N ASN A 98 12.69 -10.08 -3.39
CA ASN A 98 12.96 -8.74 -3.95
C ASN A 98 13.08 -8.73 -5.48
N GLU A 99 13.46 -9.86 -6.11
CA GLU A 99 13.52 -9.98 -7.56
C GLU A 99 12.21 -10.47 -8.21
N ILE A 100 11.22 -10.85 -7.39
CA ILE A 100 9.93 -11.34 -7.90
C ILE A 100 9.13 -10.17 -8.44
N ARG A 101 8.75 -10.28 -9.70
CA ARG A 101 7.84 -9.35 -10.37
C ARG A 101 6.41 -9.85 -10.24
N PHE A 102 5.57 -9.02 -9.63
CA PHE A 102 4.14 -9.24 -9.50
C PHE A 102 3.42 -8.51 -10.63
N GLU A 103 2.73 -9.27 -11.48
CA GLU A 103 1.81 -8.72 -12.46
C GLU A 103 0.40 -8.62 -11.84
N ILE A 104 -0.20 -7.44 -11.85
CA ILE A 104 -1.55 -7.24 -11.34
C ILE A 104 -2.56 -7.79 -12.34
N GLY A 105 -3.19 -8.91 -11.99
CA GLY A 105 -4.18 -9.56 -12.85
C GLY A 105 -5.53 -8.85 -12.91
N GLU A 106 -5.95 -8.15 -11.85
CA GLU A 106 -7.22 -7.43 -11.81
C GLU A 106 -7.19 -6.23 -10.87
N VAL A 107 -7.91 -5.17 -11.27
CA VAL A 107 -8.23 -4.01 -10.42
C VAL A 107 -9.72 -4.06 -10.06
N CYS A 108 -10.00 -4.06 -8.76
CA CYS A 108 -11.35 -4.13 -8.21
C CYS A 108 -11.71 -2.84 -7.45
N LEU A 109 -13.00 -2.51 -7.41
CA LEU A 109 -13.52 -1.50 -6.50
C LEU A 109 -13.95 -2.19 -5.22
N ALA A 110 -13.32 -1.82 -4.10
CA ALA A 110 -13.76 -2.19 -2.77
C ALA A 110 -14.42 -0.98 -2.11
N TYR A 111 -15.49 -1.23 -1.37
CA TYR A 111 -16.15 -0.24 -0.51
C TYR A 111 -16.20 -0.78 0.91
N GLU A 112 -15.66 -0.01 1.85
CA GLU A 112 -15.75 -0.31 3.27
C GLU A 112 -16.86 0.55 3.89
N SER A 113 -17.95 -0.10 4.33
CA SER A 113 -19.04 0.57 5.04
C SER A 113 -18.66 0.97 6.47
N GLN A 114 -17.70 0.27 7.04
CA GLN A 114 -16.99 0.65 8.26
C GLN A 114 -15.50 0.57 7.95
N PRO A 115 -14.74 1.67 8.05
CA PRO A 115 -13.31 1.62 7.82
C PRO A 115 -12.69 0.71 8.89
N TYR A 116 -12.30 -0.50 8.49
CA TYR A 116 -11.61 -1.42 9.39
C TYR A 116 -10.19 -0.91 9.70
N MET A 117 -9.70 0.07 8.94
CA MET A 117 -8.37 0.66 9.03
C MET A 117 -8.30 1.97 9.84
N HIS A 118 -9.37 2.41 10.51
CA HIS A 118 -9.29 3.57 11.40
C HIS A 118 -8.55 3.17 12.70
N ILE A 119 -7.23 3.31 12.71
CA ILE A 119 -6.46 3.27 13.95
C ILE A 119 -6.59 4.65 14.58
N GLU A 120 -7.12 4.75 15.80
CA GLU A 120 -7.30 6.00 16.57
C GLU A 120 -5.96 6.74 16.89
N CYS A 121 -4.84 6.31 16.30
CA CYS A 121 -3.50 6.88 16.51
C CYS A 121 -2.82 7.31 15.20
N ASP A 122 -3.55 7.38 14.08
CA ASP A 122 -2.95 7.57 12.75
C ASP A 122 -3.39 8.92 12.14
N GLU A 123 -3.00 10.03 12.78
CA GLU A 123 -3.14 11.38 12.19
C GLU A 123 -2.20 11.59 10.98
N PHE A 124 -1.24 10.69 10.79
CA PHE A 124 -0.28 10.75 9.68
C PHE A 124 0.00 9.34 9.18
N HIS A 125 -0.70 8.96 8.10
CA HIS A 125 -0.41 7.75 7.33
C HIS A 125 1.12 7.59 7.14
N VAL A 126 1.67 6.55 7.75
CA VAL A 126 3.06 6.08 7.60
C VAL A 126 4.12 7.14 7.93
N LEU A 127 4.31 7.43 9.21
CA LEU A 127 5.52 8.08 9.73
C LEU A 127 6.42 7.06 10.46
N ASP A 128 7.44 6.57 9.75
CA ASP A 128 8.85 6.67 10.12
C ASP A 128 9.68 5.96 9.04
N ILE A 129 10.15 6.71 8.04
CA ILE A 129 11.25 6.25 7.19
C ILE A 129 12.53 6.51 8.00
N MET A 130 12.95 5.54 8.80
CA MET A 130 14.34 5.52 9.24
C MET A 130 15.19 5.19 8.02
N LYS A 131 15.91 6.19 7.52
CA LYS A 131 16.97 5.99 6.53
C LYS A 131 18.12 5.27 7.22
N CYS A 132 18.42 4.06 6.77
CA CYS A 132 19.67 3.37 7.06
C CYS A 132 20.86 4.15 6.47
#